data_AF-A0A2N8T226-F1
#
_entry.id   AF-A0A2N8T226-F1
#
_cell.length_a   1.000
_cell.length_b   1.000
_cell.length_c   1.000
_cell.angle_alpha   90.00
_cell.angle_beta   90.00
_cell.angle_gamma   90.00
#
_symmetry.space_group_name_H-M   'P 1'
#
loop_
_entity.id
_entity.type
_entity.pdbx_description
1 polymer ?
#
loop_
_entity_poly.entity_id
_entity_poly.type
_entity_poly.pdbx_seq_one_letter_code
_entity_poly.pdbx_strand_id
1 'polypeptide(L)'
;MRVRDFLLPVLLAVALPAAASIRQAPEPELRELLQRTVAEADSFQDRFDAEVWLVDMSGRLEPYLSSAEERLTLLRLVHGEASRAGLKPELILALIHAESHFDRFAISSVGAQGMMQVMPFWKAELGRPQDNLTDNATNLRYGCTILSYYLRKENGDINRALARYNGSLGKNRYPAKVIGFWQDFWYVRP
;
A
#
# COMPACT_ATOMS: atom_id res chain seq x y z
N MET A 1 -55.54 8.44 -53.32
CA MET A 1 -54.89 9.39 -52.39
C MET A 1 -54.55 8.62 -51.12
N ARG A 2 -53.34 8.82 -50.59
CA ARG A 2 -52.53 7.87 -49.80
C ARG A 2 -53.16 7.37 -48.49
N VAL A 3 -53.07 6.05 -48.29
CA VAL A 3 -53.16 5.36 -46.99
C VAL A 3 -51.93 5.77 -46.16
N ARG A 4 -52.12 6.13 -44.89
CA ARG A 4 -51.04 6.40 -43.94
C ARG A 4 -51.35 5.67 -42.65
N ASP A 5 -50.88 4.43 -42.58
CA ASP A 5 -50.83 3.63 -41.37
C ASP A 5 -49.80 4.25 -40.41
N PHE A 6 -50.24 4.66 -39.22
CA PHE A 6 -49.35 5.06 -38.13
C PHE A 6 -49.07 3.83 -37.26
N LEU A 7 -47.91 3.20 -37.48
CA LEU A 7 -47.35 2.21 -36.57
C LEU A 7 -46.75 2.95 -35.36
N LEU A 8 -47.37 2.80 -34.18
CA LEU A 8 -46.72 3.12 -32.89
C LEU A 8 -45.68 2.04 -32.57
N PRO A 9 -44.41 2.37 -32.26
CA PRO A 9 -43.51 1.41 -31.66
C PRO A 9 -43.81 1.29 -30.16
N VAL A 10 -44.20 0.09 -29.72
CA VAL A 10 -44.20 -0.28 -28.30
C VAL A 10 -42.73 -0.47 -27.89
N LEU A 11 -42.18 0.49 -27.16
CA LEU A 11 -40.88 0.36 -26.50
C LEU A 11 -41.02 -0.60 -25.30
N LEU A 12 -40.60 -1.84 -25.50
CA LEU A 12 -40.46 -2.81 -24.42
C LEU A 12 -39.18 -2.47 -23.65
N ALA A 13 -39.32 -1.76 -22.53
CA ALA A 13 -38.21 -1.52 -21.60
C ALA A 13 -37.85 -2.85 -20.92
N VAL A 14 -36.79 -3.51 -21.37
CA VAL A 14 -36.19 -4.63 -20.64
C VAL A 14 -35.44 -4.03 -19.45
N ALA A 15 -36.02 -4.20 -18.25
CA ALA A 15 -35.35 -3.89 -17.01
C ALA A 15 -34.12 -4.81 -16.86
N LEU A 16 -32.92 -4.24 -16.89
CA LEU A 16 -31.70 -4.94 -16.49
C LEU A 16 -31.75 -5.19 -14.98
N PRO A 17 -31.49 -6.41 -14.50
CA PRO A 17 -31.36 -6.63 -13.07
C PRO A 17 -30.06 -5.94 -12.62
N ALA A 18 -30.18 -4.94 -11.75
CA ALA A 18 -29.06 -4.45 -10.96
C ALA A 18 -28.67 -5.57 -9.98
N ALA A 19 -27.73 -6.42 -10.38
CA ALA A 19 -27.20 -7.45 -9.52
C ALA A 19 -26.34 -6.80 -8.44
N ALA A 20 -26.82 -6.89 -7.21
CA ALA A 20 -26.12 -6.52 -5.99
C ALA A 20 -24.72 -7.14 -5.95
N SER A 21 -23.76 -6.41 -5.35
CA SER A 21 -22.42 -6.91 -5.04
C SER A 21 -22.54 -8.13 -4.11
N ILE A 22 -22.47 -9.31 -4.71
CA ILE A 22 -22.34 -10.57 -3.99
C ILE A 22 -20.91 -10.58 -3.45
N ARG A 23 -20.75 -10.70 -2.12
CA ARG A 23 -19.50 -11.13 -1.50
C ARG A 23 -19.19 -12.54 -2.00
N GLN A 24 -18.64 -12.66 -3.20
CA GLN A 24 -18.15 -13.92 -3.72
C GLN A 24 -16.96 -14.33 -2.84
N ALA A 25 -16.98 -15.58 -2.37
CA ALA A 25 -15.81 -16.13 -1.71
C ALA A 25 -14.62 -16.02 -2.67
N PRO A 26 -13.42 -15.61 -2.20
CA PRO A 26 -12.26 -15.42 -3.06
C PRO A 26 -11.99 -16.68 -3.88
N GLU A 27 -11.44 -16.54 -5.08
CA GLU A 27 -11.09 -17.68 -5.93
C GLU A 27 -10.23 -18.71 -5.17
N PRO A 28 -10.38 -20.02 -5.42
CA PRO A 28 -9.65 -21.05 -4.68
C PRO A 28 -8.13 -20.82 -4.64
N GLU A 29 -7.54 -20.36 -5.75
CA GLU A 29 -6.11 -20.05 -5.86
C GLU A 29 -5.70 -18.90 -4.91
N LEU A 30 -6.48 -17.81 -4.87
CA LEU A 30 -6.23 -16.69 -3.95
C LEU A 30 -6.33 -17.13 -2.49
N ARG A 31 -7.27 -18.02 -2.15
CA ARG A 31 -7.39 -18.56 -0.78
C ARG A 31 -6.15 -19.33 -0.37
N GLU A 32 -5.63 -20.18 -1.25
CA GLU A 32 -4.42 -20.96 -0.95
C GLU A 32 -3.21 -20.05 -0.75
N LEU A 33 -3.07 -19.03 -1.60
CA LEU A 33 -2.01 -18.04 -1.50
C LEU A 33 -2.10 -17.23 -0.19
N LEU A 34 -3.31 -16.83 0.23
CA LEU A 34 -3.54 -16.17 1.52
C LEU A 34 -3.14 -17.09 2.69
N GLN A 35 -3.57 -18.36 2.66
CA GLN A 35 -3.25 -19.33 3.72
C GLN A 35 -1.74 -19.52 3.87
N ARG A 36 -1.01 -19.65 2.75
CA ARG A 36 0.46 -19.73 2.75
C ARG A 36 1.09 -18.45 3.30
N THR A 37 0.64 -17.29 2.83
CA THR A 37 1.17 -15.99 3.26
C THR A 37 1.02 -15.78 4.76
N VAL A 38 -0.16 -16.11 5.31
CA VAL A 38 -0.44 -16.01 6.74
C VAL A 38 0.40 -17.01 7.54
N ALA A 39 0.55 -18.23 7.07
CA ALA A 39 1.39 -19.25 7.72
C ALA A 39 2.88 -18.84 7.77
N GLU A 40 3.37 -18.07 6.81
CA GLU A 40 4.74 -17.57 6.77
C GLU A 40 4.93 -16.19 7.43
N ALA A 41 3.88 -15.58 7.99
CA ALA A 41 3.92 -14.22 8.53
C ALA A 41 3.95 -14.21 10.06
N ASP A 42 5.14 -14.21 10.64
CA ASP A 42 5.36 -14.22 12.11
C ASP A 42 4.94 -12.93 12.83
N SER A 43 4.51 -11.90 12.09
CA SER A 43 4.22 -10.57 12.64
C SER A 43 2.76 -10.35 13.00
N PHE A 44 1.84 -11.18 12.50
CA PHE A 44 0.43 -11.11 12.88
C PHE A 44 0.19 -11.86 14.19
N GLN A 45 -0.57 -11.26 15.10
CA GLN A 45 -0.95 -11.90 16.37
C GLN A 45 -2.11 -12.88 16.21
N ASP A 46 -3.05 -12.55 15.33
CA ASP A 46 -4.25 -13.32 15.05
C ASP A 46 -4.35 -13.63 13.55
N ARG A 47 -4.67 -14.89 13.23
CA ARG A 47 -4.74 -15.40 11.86
C ARG A 47 -5.90 -14.76 11.08
N PHE A 48 -7.04 -14.57 11.72
CA PHE A 48 -8.20 -13.97 11.10
C PHE A 48 -7.96 -12.49 10.81
N ASP A 49 -7.33 -11.76 11.75
CA ASP A 49 -6.92 -10.38 11.51
C ASP A 49 -5.94 -10.27 10.33
N ALA A 50 -5.00 -11.21 10.22
CA ALA A 50 -4.09 -11.31 9.09
C ALA A 50 -4.83 -11.52 7.76
N GLU A 51 -5.76 -12.48 7.71
CA GLU A 51 -6.54 -12.77 6.50
C GLU A 51 -7.39 -11.56 6.08
N VAL A 52 -8.08 -10.91 7.03
CA VAL A 52 -8.90 -9.71 6.77
C VAL A 52 -8.03 -8.58 6.22
N TRP A 53 -6.92 -8.28 6.90
CA TRP A 53 -6.02 -7.20 6.50
C TRP A 53 -5.39 -7.46 5.12
N LEU A 54 -4.90 -8.69 4.88
CA LEU A 54 -4.27 -9.06 3.61
C LEU A 54 -5.26 -9.00 2.44
N VAL A 55 -6.50 -9.46 2.63
CA VAL A 55 -7.54 -9.39 1.58
C VAL A 55 -7.87 -7.94 1.24
N ASP A 56 -8.12 -7.11 2.25
CA ASP A 56 -8.46 -5.69 2.06
C ASP A 56 -7.32 -4.93 1.37
N MET A 57 -6.10 -5.01 1.92
CA MET A 57 -4.96 -4.29 1.37
C MET A 57 -4.54 -4.82 -0.01
N SER A 58 -4.71 -6.11 -0.29
CA SER A 58 -4.44 -6.68 -1.63
C SER A 58 -5.41 -6.12 -2.67
N GLY A 59 -6.69 -5.98 -2.34
CA GLY A 59 -7.66 -5.34 -3.23
C GLY A 59 -7.31 -3.87 -3.52
N ARG A 60 -6.91 -3.11 -2.50
CA ARG A 60 -6.50 -1.70 -2.64
C ARG A 60 -5.22 -1.52 -3.47
N LEU A 61 -4.35 -2.54 -3.51
CA LEU A 61 -3.10 -2.52 -4.28
C LEU A 61 -3.25 -2.95 -5.74
N GLU A 62 -4.40 -3.52 -6.13
CA GLU A 62 -4.64 -4.01 -7.50
C GLU A 62 -4.32 -2.98 -8.62
N PRO A 63 -4.63 -1.67 -8.47
CA PRO A 63 -4.31 -0.68 -9.49
C PRO A 63 -2.81 -0.44 -9.69
N TYR A 64 -1.97 -0.81 -8.72
CA TYR A 64 -0.53 -0.55 -8.72
C TYR A 64 0.30 -1.80 -9.04
N LEU A 65 -0.19 -2.97 -8.63
CA LEU A 65 0.48 -4.26 -8.80
C LEU A 65 -0.54 -5.29 -9.29
N SER A 66 -0.38 -5.79 -10.51
CA SER A 66 -1.37 -6.69 -11.14
C SER A 66 -1.35 -8.11 -10.56
N SER A 67 -0.18 -8.60 -10.13
CA SER A 67 -0.04 -9.94 -9.56
C SER A 67 -0.49 -10.01 -8.09
N ALA A 68 -1.43 -10.92 -7.79
CA ALA A 68 -1.86 -11.18 -6.41
C ALA A 68 -0.72 -11.70 -5.53
N GLU A 69 0.17 -12.51 -6.09
CA GLU A 69 1.37 -13.03 -5.41
C GLU A 69 2.33 -11.91 -5.04
N GLU A 70 2.55 -10.96 -5.95
CA GLU A 70 3.40 -9.80 -5.68
C GLU A 70 2.80 -8.89 -4.60
N ARG A 71 1.49 -8.65 -4.65
CA ARG A 71 0.77 -7.87 -3.62
C ARG A 71 0.88 -8.53 -2.25
N LEU A 72 0.58 -9.82 -2.14
CA LEU A 72 0.62 -10.53 -0.85
C LEU A 72 2.03 -10.67 -0.30
N THR A 73 3.02 -10.88 -1.16
CA THR A 73 4.44 -10.86 -0.77
C THR A 73 4.85 -9.50 -0.23
N LEU A 74 4.51 -8.42 -0.93
CA LEU A 74 4.79 -7.06 -0.48
C LEU A 74 4.10 -6.76 0.87
N LEU A 75 2.81 -7.08 0.99
CA LEU A 75 2.03 -6.80 2.19
C LEU A 75 2.59 -7.52 3.42
N ARG A 76 3.03 -8.78 3.26
CA ARG A 76 3.72 -9.50 4.33
C ARG A 76 5.02 -8.81 4.75
N LEU A 77 5.83 -8.37 3.79
CA LEU A 77 7.07 -7.63 4.08
C LEU A 77 6.79 -6.30 4.77
N VAL A 78 5.81 -5.53 4.28
CA VAL A 78 5.40 -4.26 4.88
C VAL A 78 4.94 -4.47 6.33
N HIS A 79 4.07 -5.45 6.56
CA HIS A 79 3.58 -5.76 7.90
C HIS A 79 4.73 -6.16 8.84
N GLY A 80 5.62 -7.05 8.39
CA GLY A 80 6.77 -7.49 9.17
C GLY A 80 7.73 -6.36 9.53
N GLU A 81 8.11 -5.54 8.55
CA GLU A 81 9.06 -4.43 8.76
C GLU A 81 8.46 -3.29 9.58
N ALA A 82 7.20 -2.95 9.34
CA ALA A 82 6.47 -1.97 10.15
C ALA A 82 6.37 -2.43 11.60
N SER A 83 5.96 -3.68 11.84
CA SER A 83 5.84 -4.26 13.19
C SER A 83 7.17 -4.24 13.93
N ARG A 84 8.27 -4.66 13.27
CA ARG A 84 9.62 -4.63 13.86
C ARG A 84 10.08 -3.22 14.23
N ALA A 85 9.62 -2.21 13.49
CA ALA A 85 9.96 -0.81 13.71
C ALA A 85 8.98 -0.08 14.67
N GLY A 86 7.93 -0.75 15.14
CA GLY A 86 6.87 -0.15 15.96
C GLY A 86 6.00 0.85 15.19
N LEU A 87 5.80 0.62 13.89
CA LEU A 87 5.05 1.47 12.98
C LEU A 87 3.76 0.79 12.54
N LYS A 88 2.76 1.60 12.17
CA LYS A 88 1.52 1.09 11.58
C LYS A 88 1.76 0.68 10.12
N PRO A 89 1.45 -0.55 9.70
CA PRO A 89 1.61 -1.00 8.31
C PRO A 89 0.94 -0.06 7.29
N GLU A 90 -0.23 0.49 7.62
CA GLU A 90 -1.00 1.38 6.76
C GLU A 90 -0.28 2.72 6.51
N LEU A 91 0.45 3.22 7.52
CA LEU A 91 1.29 4.41 7.36
C LEU A 91 2.45 4.13 6.39
N ILE A 92 3.00 2.92 6.41
CA ILE A 92 4.07 2.52 5.48
C ILE A 92 3.53 2.42 4.06
N LEU A 93 2.34 1.84 3.85
CA LEU A 93 1.67 1.83 2.55
C LEU A 93 1.41 3.24 2.02
N ALA A 94 0.96 4.16 2.89
CA ALA A 94 0.76 5.56 2.54
C ALA A 94 2.05 6.27 2.15
N LEU A 95 3.14 5.99 2.86
CA LEU A 95 4.47 6.52 2.56
C LEU A 95 4.99 6.00 1.21
N ILE A 96 4.90 4.69 0.94
CA ILE A 96 5.30 4.09 -0.34
C ILE A 96 4.47 4.67 -1.49
N HIS A 97 3.15 4.84 -1.30
CA HIS A 97 2.29 5.48 -2.28
C HIS A 97 2.77 6.91 -2.59
N ALA A 98 3.15 7.68 -1.56
CA ALA A 98 3.66 9.04 -1.75
C ALA A 98 5.03 9.12 -2.43
N GLU A 99 5.89 8.14 -2.20
CA GLU A 99 7.30 8.12 -2.62
C GLU A 99 7.50 7.54 -4.01
N SER A 100 6.94 6.35 -4.29
CA SER A 100 7.23 5.63 -5.54
C SER A 100 6.00 5.14 -6.30
N HIS A 101 4.79 5.32 -5.76
CA HIS A 101 3.59 4.65 -6.28
C HIS A 101 3.79 3.13 -6.42
N PHE A 102 4.46 2.52 -5.45
CA PHE A 102 4.79 1.08 -5.40
C PHE A 102 5.79 0.59 -6.45
N ASP A 103 6.49 1.49 -7.16
CA ASP A 103 7.62 1.10 -8.02
C ASP A 103 8.85 0.73 -7.18
N ARG A 104 9.26 -0.55 -7.24
CA ARG A 104 10.46 -1.09 -6.57
C ARG A 104 11.78 -0.63 -7.18
N PHE A 105 11.76 -0.17 -8.44
CA PHE A 105 12.94 0.28 -9.17
C PHE A 105 13.02 1.80 -9.28
N ALA A 106 12.13 2.54 -8.60
CA ALA A 106 12.12 3.99 -8.64
C ALA A 106 13.46 4.60 -8.20
N ILE A 107 14.00 5.50 -9.02
CA ILE A 107 15.19 6.30 -8.71
C ILE A 107 14.86 7.77 -8.94
N SER A 108 14.93 8.60 -7.89
CA SER A 108 14.74 10.03 -8.03
C SER A 108 15.96 10.73 -8.66
N SER A 109 15.77 11.97 -9.11
CA SER A 109 16.84 12.80 -9.67
C SER A 109 17.99 13.09 -8.70
N VAL A 110 17.73 13.00 -7.39
CA VAL A 110 18.74 13.19 -6.33
C VAL A 110 19.28 11.86 -5.80
N GLY A 111 18.87 10.73 -6.39
CA GLY A 111 19.43 9.41 -6.12
C GLY A 111 18.75 8.60 -5.02
N ALA A 112 17.57 9.02 -4.54
CA ALA A 112 16.75 8.19 -3.65
C ALA A 112 16.22 6.94 -4.39
N GLN A 113 16.15 5.78 -3.73
CA GLN A 113 15.94 4.49 -4.38
C GLN A 113 14.79 3.67 -3.76
N GLY A 114 14.08 2.94 -4.62
CA GLY A 114 13.09 1.92 -4.27
C GLY A 114 11.79 2.46 -3.70
N MET A 115 10.99 1.55 -3.12
CA MET A 115 9.62 1.81 -2.68
C MET A 115 9.46 2.99 -1.70
N MET A 116 10.36 3.07 -0.72
CA MET A 116 10.36 4.10 0.31
C MET A 116 11.35 5.24 0.01
N GLN A 117 11.89 5.31 -1.21
CA GLN A 117 12.85 6.32 -1.67
C GLN A 117 13.98 6.57 -0.65
N VAL A 118 14.70 5.51 -0.29
CA VAL A 118 15.81 5.57 0.67
C VAL A 118 17.03 6.18 -0.01
N MET A 119 17.65 7.16 0.63
CA MET A 119 18.90 7.76 0.17
C MET A 119 20.10 6.81 0.38
N PRO A 120 20.99 6.61 -0.62
CA PRO A 120 22.12 5.67 -0.52
C PRO A 120 23.09 5.90 0.64
N PHE A 121 23.22 7.14 1.14
CA PHE A 121 24.11 7.43 2.26
C PHE A 121 23.71 6.66 3.54
N TRP A 122 22.44 6.30 3.70
CA TRP A 122 21.97 5.52 4.84
C TRP A 122 22.61 4.14 4.93
N LYS A 123 23.15 3.60 3.82
CA LYS A 123 23.87 2.33 3.83
C LYS A 123 25.10 2.36 4.74
N ALA A 124 25.77 3.51 4.84
CA ALA A 124 26.92 3.67 5.74
C ALA A 124 26.50 3.75 7.21
N GLU A 125 25.27 4.21 7.47
CA GLU A 125 24.75 4.46 8.83
C GLU A 125 24.01 3.24 9.41
N LEU A 126 23.30 2.48 8.58
CA LEU A 126 22.32 1.48 9.03
C LEU A 126 22.57 0.06 8.52
N GLY A 127 23.42 -0.13 7.51
CA GLY A 127 23.66 -1.47 6.96
C GLY A 127 24.99 -1.58 6.26
N ARG A 128 25.00 -2.00 4.99
CA ARG A 128 26.23 -2.34 4.27
C ARG A 128 26.32 -1.63 2.91
N PRO A 129 27.53 -1.24 2.46
CA PRO A 129 27.71 -0.55 1.18
C PRO A 129 27.11 -1.27 -0.03
N GLN A 130 27.10 -2.60 -0.02
CA GLN A 130 26.60 -3.47 -1.09
C GLN A 130 25.09 -3.72 -1.04
N ASP A 131 24.38 -3.25 -0.01
CA ASP A 131 22.93 -3.44 0.09
C ASP A 131 22.24 -2.82 -1.13
N ASN A 132 21.29 -3.58 -1.70
CA ASN A 132 20.50 -3.15 -2.84
C ASN A 132 19.20 -2.48 -2.37
N LEU A 133 19.11 -1.15 -2.51
CA LEU A 133 17.92 -0.41 -2.09
C LEU A 133 16.73 -0.56 -3.06
N THR A 134 16.86 -1.29 -4.17
CA THR A 134 15.73 -1.69 -5.04
C THR A 134 15.19 -3.10 -4.74
N ASP A 135 15.81 -3.80 -3.79
CA ASP A 135 15.23 -5.01 -3.19
C ASP A 135 14.19 -4.60 -2.14
N ASN A 136 12.97 -5.14 -2.22
CA ASN A 136 11.86 -4.72 -1.37
C ASN A 136 12.13 -4.95 0.12
N ALA A 137 12.64 -6.13 0.49
CA ALA A 137 12.89 -6.47 1.90
C ALA A 137 13.94 -5.53 2.49
N THR A 138 15.03 -5.29 1.75
CA THR A 138 16.08 -4.34 2.12
C THR A 138 15.52 -2.92 2.23
N ASN A 139 14.83 -2.44 1.20
CA ASN A 139 14.29 -1.07 1.15
C ASN A 139 13.32 -0.78 2.31
N LEU A 140 12.40 -1.71 2.59
CA LEU A 140 11.43 -1.62 3.68
C LEU A 140 12.11 -1.61 5.04
N ARG A 141 13.13 -2.46 5.26
CA ARG A 141 13.93 -2.47 6.49
C ARG A 141 14.55 -1.09 6.75
N TYR A 142 15.19 -0.50 5.74
CA TYR A 142 15.81 0.81 5.86
C TYR A 142 14.77 1.90 6.12
N GLY A 143 13.75 2.00 5.26
CA GLY A 143 12.75 3.06 5.36
C GLY A 143 11.97 3.01 6.68
N CYS A 144 11.56 1.82 7.14
CA CYS A 144 10.90 1.67 8.44
C CYS A 144 11.84 2.06 9.60
N THR A 145 13.11 1.65 9.56
CA THR A 145 14.09 2.03 10.58
C THR A 145 14.29 3.55 10.65
N ILE A 146 14.43 4.21 9.49
CA ILE A 146 14.61 5.66 9.38
C ILE A 146 13.38 6.42 9.88
N LEU A 147 12.17 6.02 9.46
CA LEU A 147 10.94 6.66 9.91
C LEU A 147 10.73 6.49 11.42
N SER A 148 10.99 5.30 11.96
CA SER A 148 10.92 5.01 13.39
C SER A 148 11.92 5.85 14.19
N TYR A 149 13.15 6.03 13.67
CA TYR A 149 14.13 6.95 14.25
C TYR A 149 13.60 8.39 14.30
N TYR A 150 13.02 8.89 13.20
CA TYR A 150 12.50 10.26 13.18
C TYR A 150 11.26 10.46 14.04
N LEU A 151 10.38 9.46 14.16
CA LEU A 151 9.27 9.51 15.11
C LEU A 151 9.77 9.63 16.55
N ARG A 152 10.77 8.85 16.96
CA ARG A 152 11.38 9.01 18.29
C ARG A 152 12.02 10.39 18.46
N LYS A 153 12.75 10.87 17.45
CA LYS A 153 13.43 12.17 17.47
C LYS A 153 12.45 13.34 17.60
N GLU A 154 11.26 13.22 17.03
CA GLU A 154 10.20 14.22 17.09
C GLU A 154 9.14 13.92 18.16
N ASN A 155 9.46 13.10 19.17
CA ASN A 155 8.58 12.78 20.30
C ASN A 155 7.19 12.28 19.88
N GLY A 156 7.12 11.50 18.80
CA GLY A 156 5.88 10.96 18.25
C GLY A 156 5.10 11.90 17.33
N ASP A 157 5.59 13.13 17.07
CA ASP A 157 4.97 14.01 16.08
C ASP A 157 5.20 13.45 14.66
N ILE A 158 4.16 12.82 14.13
CA ILE A 158 4.19 12.20 12.81
C ILE A 158 4.42 13.20 11.68
N ASN A 159 3.87 14.41 11.77
CA ASN A 159 4.03 15.40 10.71
C ASN A 159 5.48 15.85 10.62
N ARG A 160 6.11 16.10 11.77
CA ARG A 160 7.52 16.48 11.84
C ARG A 160 8.43 15.31 11.45
N ALA A 161 8.11 14.08 11.84
CA ALA A 161 8.86 12.90 11.46
C ALA A 161 8.84 12.67 9.94
N LEU A 162 7.68 12.76 9.30
CA LEU A 162 7.54 12.69 7.84
C LEU A 162 8.28 13.83 7.14
N ALA A 163 8.21 15.05 7.67
CA ALA A 163 8.95 16.18 7.12
C ALA A 163 10.47 15.94 7.19
N ARG A 164 10.98 15.31 8.27
CA ARG A 164 12.40 14.92 8.34
C ARG A 164 12.76 13.80 7.39
N TYR A 165 11.90 12.78 7.29
CA TYR A 165 12.11 11.64 6.40
C TYR A 165 12.39 12.11 4.96
N ASN A 166 11.58 13.06 4.48
CA ASN A 166 11.70 13.65 3.15
C ASN A 166 12.75 14.78 3.05
N GLY A 167 13.24 15.32 4.17
CA GLY A 167 14.16 16.47 4.17
C GLY A 167 13.47 17.83 4.01
N SER A 168 12.18 17.93 4.30
CA SER A 168 11.35 19.14 4.19
C SER A 168 10.92 19.72 5.55
N LEU A 169 11.72 19.55 6.60
CA LEU A 169 11.42 20.04 7.95
C LEU A 169 10.96 21.51 7.95
N GLY A 170 9.84 21.78 8.62
CA GLY A 170 9.19 23.10 8.64
C GLY A 170 8.20 23.35 7.50
N LYS A 171 8.06 22.41 6.54
CA LYS A 171 7.06 22.47 5.48
C LYS A 171 6.00 21.38 5.68
N ASN A 172 4.73 21.75 5.53
CA ASN A 172 3.61 20.83 5.75
C ASN A 172 3.17 20.07 4.49
N ARG A 173 3.60 20.50 3.29
CA ARG A 173 3.11 19.93 2.02
C ARG A 173 3.33 18.42 1.91
N TYR A 174 4.54 17.96 2.23
CA TYR A 174 4.87 16.54 2.15
C TYR A 174 4.18 15.71 3.24
N PRO A 175 4.22 16.09 4.54
CA PRO A 175 3.44 15.39 5.57
C PRO A 175 1.95 15.29 5.22
N ALA A 176 1.33 16.40 4.80
CA ALA A 176 -0.07 16.41 4.42
C ALA A 176 -0.39 15.46 3.25
N LYS A 177 0.53 15.32 2.28
CA LYS A 177 0.39 14.35 1.18
C LYS A 177 0.34 12.91 1.70
N VAL A 178 1.29 12.53 2.56
CA VAL A 178 1.36 11.17 3.12
C VAL A 178 0.15 10.90 4.03
N ILE A 179 -0.22 11.84 4.89
CA ILE A 179 -1.39 11.73 5.77
C ILE A 179 -2.69 11.63 4.96
N GLY A 180 -2.82 12.39 3.86
CA GLY A 180 -3.95 12.28 2.94
C GLY A 180 -4.06 10.87 2.35
N PHE A 181 -2.96 10.33 1.81
CA PHE A 181 -2.98 8.93 1.34
C PHE A 181 -3.32 7.94 2.45
N TRP A 182 -2.83 8.17 3.66
CA TRP A 182 -3.15 7.30 4.77
C TRP A 182 -4.65 7.31 5.07
N GLN A 183 -5.26 8.49 5.21
CA GLN A 183 -6.67 8.63 5.54
C GLN A 183 -7.60 8.16 4.42
N ASP A 184 -7.26 8.48 3.17
CA ASP A 184 -8.14 8.30 2.03
C ASP A 184 -8.06 6.89 1.44
N PHE A 185 -6.89 6.23 1.53
CA PHE A 185 -6.65 4.95 0.86
C PHE A 185 -6.28 3.81 1.79
N TRP A 186 -5.55 4.06 2.89
CA TRP A 186 -4.91 2.96 3.63
C TRP A 186 -5.43 2.77 5.05
N TYR A 187 -6.18 3.72 5.60
CA TYR A 187 -6.65 3.66 6.97
C TYR A 187 -7.61 2.48 7.17
N VAL A 188 -7.35 1.72 8.24
CA VAL A 188 -8.24 0.68 8.77
C VAL A 188 -8.95 1.28 9.97
N ARG A 189 -10.29 1.29 9.95
CA ARG A 189 -11.06 1.73 11.12
C ARG A 189 -10.92 0.67 12.21
N PRO A 190 -10.60 1.07 13.45
CA PRO A 190 -10.65 0.16 14.58
C PRO A 190 -12.07 -0.34 14.85
#